data_AF-A0A8T4KH83-F1
#
_entry.id   AF-A0A8T4KH83-F1
#
_cell.length_a   1.000
_cell.length_b   1.000
_cell.length_c   1.000
_cell.angle_alpha   90.00
_cell.angle_beta   90.00
_cell.angle_gamma   90.00
#
_symmetry.space_group_name_H-M   'P 1'
#
loop_
_entity.id
_entity.type
_entity.pdbx_description
1 polymer ?
#
loop_
_entity_poly.entity_id
_entity_poly.type
_entity_poly.pdbx_seq_one_letter_code
_entity_poly.pdbx_strand_id
1 'polypeptide(L)'
;MKRTMLYGIILIAVFGIGVLAWVQYSEFSFLPKETGKTWVQTDPIQCLGNPWQQDWRFLNNRTEEYPRDRENEIITAYYNKQEVTVFSIKTKNTYEGKEICLACSCPQGYTLYLLVLDSDVGKMLGYGYKTA
;
A
#
# COMPACT_ATOMS: atom_id res chain seq x y z
N MET A 1 39.87 -67.29 -11.30
CA MET A 1 40.35 -67.79 -9.98
C MET A 1 40.30 -66.65 -8.96
N LYS A 2 39.60 -66.89 -7.84
CA LYS A 2 39.78 -66.41 -6.44
C LYS A 2 40.35 -64.98 -6.21
N ARG A 3 39.53 -64.05 -5.68
CA ARG A 3 39.41 -63.59 -4.25
C ARG A 3 40.71 -62.92 -3.75
N THR A 4 40.74 -61.66 -3.29
CA THR A 4 40.30 -61.17 -1.95
C THR A 4 40.32 -59.62 -1.93
N MET A 5 39.28 -58.89 -1.48
CA MET A 5 38.84 -58.60 -0.09
C MET A 5 39.80 -57.65 0.67
N LEU A 6 39.42 -56.39 0.97
CA LEU A 6 39.08 -55.94 2.34
C LEU A 6 38.59 -54.46 2.45
N TYR A 7 37.36 -54.28 2.96
CA TYR A 7 36.83 -53.34 4.00
C TYR A 7 37.47 -51.94 4.18
N GLY A 8 36.76 -50.83 4.45
CA GLY A 8 35.42 -50.56 4.99
C GLY A 8 35.16 -49.04 4.91
N ILE A 9 33.95 -48.51 5.01
CA ILE A 9 33.20 -48.14 6.24
C ILE A 9 31.81 -47.66 5.73
N ILE A 10 30.73 -48.40 6.01
CA ILE A 10 29.64 -48.13 7.00
C ILE A 10 28.68 -46.96 6.64
N LEU A 11 27.51 -47.36 6.14
CA LEU A 11 26.12 -46.94 6.46
C LEU A 11 25.83 -45.50 6.97
N ILE A 12 25.07 -44.72 6.18
CA ILE A 12 23.89 -43.93 6.63
C ILE A 12 22.87 -43.94 5.47
N ALA A 13 21.93 -44.88 5.50
CA ALA A 13 20.50 -44.68 5.79
C ALA A 13 19.69 -44.03 4.66
N VAL A 14 18.97 -44.89 3.93
CA VAL A 14 17.79 -44.57 3.13
C VAL A 14 16.66 -44.17 4.09
N PHE A 15 16.37 -42.88 4.25
CA PHE A 15 15.09 -42.38 4.79
C PHE A 15 14.87 -40.94 4.34
N GLY A 16 13.74 -40.67 3.68
CA GLY A 16 13.18 -39.31 3.58
C GLY A 16 13.24 -38.65 2.20
N ILE A 17 12.53 -39.20 1.23
CA ILE A 17 11.92 -38.37 0.18
C ILE A 17 10.84 -37.53 0.89
N GLY A 18 10.97 -36.21 0.87
CA GLY A 18 10.12 -35.26 1.62
C GLY A 18 10.87 -34.80 2.86
N VAL A 19 11.47 -33.61 2.90
CA VAL A 19 10.80 -32.33 2.78
C VAL A 19 11.72 -31.40 1.97
N LEU A 20 11.52 -31.33 0.65
CA LEU A 20 11.77 -30.08 -0.05
C LEU A 20 10.75 -29.11 0.52
N ALA A 21 11.14 -28.37 1.55
CA ALA A 21 10.36 -27.29 2.09
C ALA A 21 10.16 -26.32 0.94
N TRP A 22 8.98 -26.40 0.33
CA TRP A 22 8.40 -25.35 -0.48
C TRP A 22 8.30 -24.14 0.46
N VAL A 23 9.38 -23.37 0.55
CA VAL A 23 9.31 -22.00 1.02
C VAL A 23 8.52 -21.30 -0.06
N GLN A 24 7.18 -21.37 0.04
CA GLN A 24 6.28 -20.51 -0.71
C GLN A 24 6.59 -19.08 -0.25
N TYR A 25 7.47 -18.43 -1.00
CA TYR A 25 7.58 -17.00 -1.03
C TYR A 25 6.19 -16.47 -1.38
N SER A 26 5.41 -16.06 -0.38
CA SER A 26 4.20 -15.30 -0.62
C SER A 26 4.63 -13.96 -1.18
N GLU A 27 4.31 -13.69 -2.44
CA GLU A 27 4.45 -12.35 -3.01
C GLU A 27 3.58 -11.39 -2.19
N PHE A 28 4.22 -10.59 -1.33
CA PHE A 28 3.54 -9.50 -0.65
C PHE A 28 3.27 -8.41 -1.69
N SER A 29 2.08 -8.44 -2.29
CA SER A 29 1.62 -7.34 -3.14
C SER A 29 1.46 -6.08 -2.29
N PHE A 30 2.08 -4.98 -2.75
CA PHE A 30 1.87 -3.66 -2.13
C PHE A 30 0.37 -3.30 -2.06
N LEU A 31 -0.41 -3.69 -3.07
CA LEU A 31 -1.88 -3.57 -3.08
C LEU A 31 -2.47 -4.99 -3.11
N PRO A 32 -2.75 -5.62 -1.95
CA PRO A 32 -3.34 -6.94 -1.94
C PRO A 32 -4.75 -6.89 -2.55
N LYS A 33 -5.09 -7.91 -3.34
CA LYS A 33 -6.45 -8.07 -3.87
C LYS A 33 -7.39 -8.47 -2.73
N GLU A 34 -8.57 -7.86 -2.69
CA GLU A 34 -9.62 -8.17 -1.73
C GLU A 34 -10.96 -8.32 -2.45
N THR A 35 -11.68 -9.42 -2.19
CA THR A 35 -12.99 -9.66 -2.81
C THR A 35 -13.99 -8.56 -2.42
N GLY A 36 -14.67 -8.00 -3.41
CA GLY A 36 -15.68 -6.95 -3.23
C GLY A 36 -15.10 -5.55 -2.98
N LYS A 37 -13.79 -5.38 -3.13
CA LYS A 37 -13.10 -4.11 -2.91
C LYS A 37 -12.11 -3.82 -4.03
N THR A 38 -11.91 -2.54 -4.30
CA THR A 38 -11.02 -2.06 -5.34
C THR A 38 -10.10 -0.98 -4.76
N TRP A 39 -8.81 -1.08 -5.10
CA TRP A 39 -7.86 0.00 -4.85
C TRP A 39 -8.05 1.11 -5.88
N VAL A 40 -8.22 2.33 -5.39
CA VAL A 40 -8.20 3.55 -6.19
C VAL A 40 -7.01 4.41 -5.79
N GLN A 41 -6.48 5.20 -6.71
CA GLN A 41 -5.31 6.04 -6.51
C GLN A 41 -5.51 7.47 -7.02
N THR A 42 -4.82 8.41 -6.39
CA THR A 42 -4.65 9.78 -6.87
C THR A 42 -3.28 10.31 -6.46
N ASP A 43 -2.77 11.27 -7.23
CA ASP A 43 -1.66 12.10 -6.78
C ASP A 43 -2.25 13.31 -6.05
N PRO A 44 -2.01 13.49 -4.74
CA PRO A 44 -2.59 14.60 -4.01
C PRO A 44 -2.08 15.95 -4.49
N ILE A 45 -2.97 16.94 -4.45
CA ILE A 45 -2.68 18.33 -4.78
C ILE A 45 -1.75 18.92 -3.71
N GLN A 46 -0.72 19.64 -4.15
CA GLN A 46 0.24 20.27 -3.24
C GLN A 46 -0.40 21.39 -2.42
N CYS A 47 0.31 21.85 -1.39
CA CYS A 47 -0.02 23.08 -0.65
C CYS A 47 -1.41 23.07 -0.02
N LEU A 48 -1.75 21.94 0.61
CA LEU A 48 -3.03 21.67 1.26
C LEU A 48 -4.24 21.76 0.32
N GLY A 49 -4.06 21.63 -1.00
CA GLY A 49 -5.12 21.81 -1.99
C GLY A 49 -6.16 20.70 -2.06
N ASN A 50 -5.97 19.59 -1.34
CA ASN A 50 -6.89 18.47 -1.42
C ASN A 50 -8.22 18.73 -0.69
N PRO A 51 -9.35 18.15 -1.15
CA PRO A 51 -10.65 18.37 -0.52
C PRO A 51 -10.70 18.01 0.97
N TRP A 52 -10.08 16.90 1.39
CA TRP A 52 -10.04 16.50 2.81
C TRP A 52 -9.24 17.49 3.68
N GLN A 53 -8.17 18.07 3.13
CA GLN A 53 -7.38 19.11 3.80
C GLN A 53 -8.19 20.40 3.96
N GLN A 54 -8.92 20.80 2.91
CA GLN A 54 -9.76 21.99 2.94
C GLN A 54 -10.95 21.83 3.90
N ASP A 55 -11.61 20.67 3.91
CA ASP A 55 -12.69 20.36 4.86
C ASP A 55 -12.20 20.42 6.31
N TRP A 56 -11.06 19.78 6.60
CA TRP A 56 -10.46 19.85 7.94
C TRP A 56 -10.16 21.30 8.36
N ARG A 57 -9.55 22.10 7.47
CA ARG A 57 -9.24 23.51 7.77
C ARG A 57 -10.50 24.34 8.02
N PHE A 58 -11.56 24.08 7.26
CA PHE A 58 -12.84 24.75 7.47
C PHE A 58 -13.41 24.47 8.85
N LEU A 59 -13.28 23.24 9.34
CA LEU A 59 -13.80 22.81 10.64
C LEU A 59 -12.91 23.23 11.84
N ASN A 60 -11.62 23.49 11.60
CA ASN A 60 -10.63 23.85 12.63
C ASN A 60 -10.15 25.32 12.47
N ASN A 61 -11.09 26.23 12.20
CA ASN A 61 -10.88 27.68 12.17
C ASN A 61 -9.81 28.22 11.20
N ARG A 62 -9.30 27.42 10.26
CA ARG A 62 -8.30 27.75 9.21
C ARG A 62 -6.92 28.22 9.69
N THR A 63 -6.79 28.59 10.97
CA THR A 63 -5.57 29.07 11.62
C THR A 63 -4.73 27.95 12.21
N GLU A 64 -5.35 26.80 12.49
CA GLU A 64 -4.62 25.63 12.98
C GLU A 64 -3.73 25.03 11.89
N GLU A 65 -2.54 24.61 12.30
CA GLU A 65 -1.62 23.88 11.44
C GLU A 65 -2.22 22.51 11.08
N TYR A 66 -2.11 22.13 9.81
CA TYR A 66 -2.65 20.86 9.34
C TYR A 66 -1.88 19.67 9.94
N PRO A 67 -2.52 18.76 10.70
CA PRO A 67 -1.84 17.72 11.45
C PRO A 67 -1.49 16.54 10.52
N ARG A 68 -0.32 16.61 9.88
CA ARG A 68 0.13 15.61 8.90
C ARG A 68 0.28 14.20 9.49
N ASP A 69 0.56 14.10 10.77
CA ASP A 69 0.62 12.84 11.53
C ASP A 69 -0.74 12.12 11.61
N ARG A 70 -1.84 12.86 11.44
CA ARG A 70 -3.22 12.34 11.44
C ARG A 70 -3.89 12.38 10.07
N GLU A 71 -3.13 12.53 8.98
CA GLU A 71 -3.70 12.66 7.64
C GLU A 71 -4.61 11.48 7.25
N ASN A 72 -4.26 10.25 7.62
CA ASN A 72 -5.09 9.07 7.36
C ASN A 72 -6.46 9.14 8.06
N GLU A 73 -6.51 9.66 9.29
CA GLU A 73 -7.77 9.85 10.03
C GLU A 73 -8.63 10.92 9.36
N ILE A 74 -8.01 12.01 8.91
CA ILE A 74 -8.68 13.11 8.21
C ILE A 74 -9.26 12.64 6.87
N ILE A 75 -8.48 11.90 6.08
CA ILE A 75 -8.94 11.32 4.82
C ILE A 75 -10.14 10.40 5.06
N THR A 76 -10.03 9.50 6.04
CA THR A 76 -11.10 8.55 6.37
C THR A 76 -12.37 9.28 6.82
N ALA A 77 -12.24 10.27 7.70
CA ALA A 77 -13.37 11.07 8.18
C ALA A 77 -14.03 11.87 7.05
N TYR A 78 -13.23 12.45 6.14
CA TYR A 78 -13.75 13.16 4.97
C TYR A 78 -14.60 12.24 4.08
N TYR A 79 -14.09 11.08 3.70
CA TYR A 79 -14.82 10.16 2.81
C TYR A 79 -16.03 9.49 3.48
N ASN A 80 -15.97 9.24 4.79
CA ASN A 80 -17.14 8.75 5.52
C ASN A 80 -18.32 9.73 5.45
N LYS A 81 -18.08 11.04 5.47
CA LYS A 81 -19.14 12.06 5.26
C LYS A 81 -19.74 12.02 3.85
N GLN A 82 -18.99 11.51 2.87
CA GLN A 82 -19.43 11.33 1.48
C GLN A 82 -20.02 9.94 1.22
N GLU A 83 -20.35 9.20 2.29
CA GLU A 83 -20.87 7.83 2.22
C GLU A 83 -19.94 6.89 1.43
N VAL A 84 -18.63 7.04 1.62
CA VAL A 84 -17.60 6.14 1.10
C VAL A 84 -16.77 5.62 2.27
N THR A 85 -16.76 4.30 2.45
CA THR A 85 -15.94 3.66 3.48
C THR A 85 -14.53 3.37 2.93
N VAL A 86 -13.52 3.93 3.59
CA VAL A 86 -12.10 3.65 3.31
C VAL A 86 -11.62 2.54 4.23
N PHE A 87 -11.32 1.36 3.67
CA PHE A 87 -10.88 0.19 4.44
C PHE A 87 -9.38 0.18 4.72
N SER A 88 -8.60 0.78 3.83
CA SER A 88 -7.14 0.84 3.95
C SER A 88 -6.59 2.04 3.18
N ILE A 89 -5.49 2.59 3.68
CA ILE A 89 -4.77 3.69 3.06
C ILE A 89 -3.32 3.27 2.91
N LYS A 90 -2.75 3.47 1.72
CA LYS A 90 -1.32 3.31 1.46
C LYS A 90 -0.80 4.51 0.68
N THR A 91 0.49 4.80 0.82
CA THR A 91 1.16 5.84 0.06
C THR A 91 2.45 5.28 -0.54
N LYS A 92 2.81 5.78 -1.72
CA LYS A 92 4.09 5.49 -2.37
C LYS A 92 4.67 6.78 -2.92
N ASN A 93 5.95 7.05 -2.70
CA ASN A 93 6.59 8.21 -3.30
C ASN A 93 6.56 8.08 -4.83
N THR A 94 5.96 9.05 -5.51
CA THR A 94 5.80 9.06 -6.98
C THR A 94 7.12 9.40 -7.67
N TYR A 95 7.98 10.14 -6.97
CA TYR A 95 9.21 10.72 -7.50
C TYR A 95 10.45 10.26 -6.72
N GLU A 96 10.56 8.96 -6.41
CA GLU A 96 11.77 8.43 -5.77
C GLU A 96 13.03 8.88 -6.51
N GLY A 97 13.92 9.59 -5.81
CA GLY A 97 15.17 10.10 -6.35
C GLY A 97 15.07 11.37 -7.22
N LYS A 98 13.91 12.04 -7.30
CA LYS A 98 13.76 13.32 -8.00
C LYS A 98 13.35 14.42 -7.03
N GLU A 99 13.89 15.62 -7.25
CA GLU A 99 13.52 16.79 -6.47
C GLU A 99 12.06 17.17 -6.78
N ILE A 100 11.21 17.07 -5.77
CA ILE A 100 9.86 17.62 -5.82
C ILE A 100 10.03 19.14 -5.73
N CYS A 101 9.74 19.85 -6.83
CA CYS A 101 9.78 21.32 -6.97
C CYS A 101 10.61 22.05 -5.90
N LEU A 102 11.94 22.20 -6.11
CA LEU A 102 12.83 22.89 -5.16
C LEU A 102 12.41 24.33 -4.83
N ALA A 103 11.68 24.98 -5.73
CA ALA A 103 11.18 26.34 -5.54
C ALA A 103 9.84 26.40 -4.79
N CYS A 104 9.18 25.26 -4.56
CA CYS A 104 7.89 25.22 -3.88
C CYS A 104 8.10 25.17 -2.36
N SER A 105 7.33 25.95 -1.60
CA SER A 105 7.35 25.94 -0.12
C SER A 105 6.64 24.72 0.49
N CYS A 106 5.95 23.92 -0.32
CA CYS A 106 5.11 22.80 0.10
C CYS A 106 5.22 21.61 -0.88
N PRO A 107 6.42 21.04 -1.09
CA PRO A 107 6.59 19.90 -1.99
C PRO A 107 5.78 18.70 -1.50
N GLN A 108 4.96 18.15 -2.38
CA GLN A 108 4.25 16.89 -2.19
C GLN A 108 4.36 16.05 -3.47
N GLY A 109 4.71 14.78 -3.32
CA GLY A 109 5.11 13.92 -4.45
C GLY A 109 4.97 12.45 -4.12
N TYR A 110 3.81 12.08 -3.61
CA TYR A 110 3.42 10.70 -3.35
C TYR A 110 2.09 10.40 -4.04
N THR A 111 1.86 9.14 -4.36
CA THR A 111 0.57 8.62 -4.81
C THR A 111 -0.14 8.05 -3.59
N LEU A 112 -1.39 8.49 -3.39
CA LEU A 112 -2.29 8.02 -2.36
C LEU A 112 -3.14 6.88 -2.92
N TYR A 113 -3.22 5.77 -2.19
CA TYR A 113 -4.03 4.61 -2.52
C TYR A 113 -5.08 4.40 -1.43
N LEU A 114 -6.34 4.24 -1.82
CA LEU A 114 -7.46 3.96 -0.94
C LEU A 114 -8.13 2.65 -1.37
N LEU A 115 -8.37 1.75 -0.41
CA LEU A 115 -9.19 0.56 -0.65
C LEU A 115 -10.63 0.89 -0.30
N VAL A 116 -11.53 0.74 -1.27
CA VAL A 116 -12.96 1.07 -1.15
C VAL A 116 -13.83 -0.09 -1.63
N LEU A 117 -15.14 -0.05 -1.36
CA LEU A 117 -16.08 -1.01 -1.96
C LEU A 117 -16.11 -0.85 -3.49
N ASP A 118 -16.31 -1.96 -4.21
CA ASP A 118 -16.47 -1.94 -5.66
C ASP A 118 -17.62 -1.01 -6.10
N SER A 119 -18.69 -0.93 -5.31
CA SER A 119 -19.85 -0.05 -5.54
C SER A 119 -19.52 1.44 -5.46
N ASP A 120 -18.47 1.84 -4.74
CA ASP A 120 -18.07 3.24 -4.58
C ASP A 120 -17.03 3.70 -5.60
N VAL A 121 -16.48 2.80 -6.41
CA VAL A 121 -15.45 3.14 -7.42
C VAL A 121 -15.94 4.26 -8.35
N GLY A 122 -17.19 4.20 -8.81
CA GLY A 122 -17.76 5.25 -9.66
C GLY A 122 -17.73 6.64 -9.02
N LYS A 123 -18.05 6.75 -7.72
CA LYS A 123 -17.94 8.02 -6.96
C LYS A 123 -16.50 8.48 -6.88
N MET A 124 -15.58 7.57 -6.56
CA MET A 124 -14.14 7.88 -6.44
C MET A 124 -13.55 8.39 -7.76
N LEU A 125 -13.93 7.79 -8.89
CA LEU A 125 -13.55 8.29 -10.21
C LEU A 125 -14.10 9.71 -10.46
N GLY A 126 -15.33 9.99 -10.02
CA GLY A 126 -15.92 11.33 -10.05
C GLY A 126 -15.16 12.35 -9.21
N TYR A 127 -14.46 11.92 -8.15
CA TYR A 127 -13.56 12.74 -7.33
C TYR A 127 -12.14 12.88 -7.92
N GLY A 128 -11.89 12.34 -9.13
CA GLY A 128 -10.60 12.44 -9.82
C GLY A 128 -9.62 11.30 -9.52
N TYR A 129 -10.04 10.26 -8.80
CA TYR A 129 -9.24 9.05 -8.62
C TYR A 129 -9.20 8.23 -9.90
N LYS A 130 -8.25 7.31 -9.97
CA LYS A 130 -8.17 6.24 -10.97
C LYS A 130 -8.15 4.90 -10.26
N THR A 131 -8.58 3.82 -10.90
CA THR A 131 -8.30 2.47 -10.38
C THR A 131 -6.79 2.22 -10.38
N ALA A 132 -6.26 1.60 -9.33
CA ALA A 132 -4.83 1.35 -9.13
C ALA A 132 -4.35 0.04 -9.76
#